data_AF-W1X9R5-F1
#
_entry.id   AF-W1X9R5-F1
#
_cell.length_a   1.000
_cell.length_b   1.000
_cell.length_c   1.000
_cell.angle_alpha   90.00
_cell.angle_beta   90.00
_cell.angle_gamma   90.00
#
_symmetry.space_group_name_H-M   'P 1'
#
loop_
_entity.id
_entity.type
_entity.pdbx_description
1 polymer ?
#
loop_
_entity_poly.entity_id
_entity_poly.type
_entity_poly.pdbx_seq_one_letter_code
_entity_poly.pdbx_strand_id
1 'polypeptide(L)' 'MQWQTKLPLIAILRGITPDEALVHVGAVIDAGFDAVEIPLNSPQWEQSIPAIVDAYGDKALIGAGTVLKPEQVDAL' A
#
# COMPACT_ATOMS: atom_id res chain seq x y z
N MET A 1 17.74 -3.67 -13.79
CA MET A 1 17.57 -2.51 -12.90
C MET A 1 17.73 -2.99 -11.46
N GLN A 2 18.29 -2.16 -10.57
CA GLN A 2 18.27 -2.41 -9.14
C GLN A 2 17.00 -1.83 -8.53
N TRP A 3 16.57 -2.37 -7.39
CA TRP A 3 15.41 -1.86 -6.64
C TRP A 3 15.67 -0.42 -6.17
N GLN A 4 14.65 0.45 -6.25
CA GLN A 4 14.80 1.89 -6.02
C GLN A 4 14.41 2.36 -4.61
N THR A 5 13.87 1.47 -3.76
CA THR A 5 13.70 1.75 -2.33
C THR A 5 14.91 1.25 -1.53
N LYS A 6 15.08 1.72 -0.29
CA LYS A 6 16.25 1.41 0.55
C LYS A 6 16.20 -0.03 1.08
N LEU A 7 15.02 -0.52 1.44
CA LEU A 7 14.81 -1.87 1.93
C LEU A 7 14.00 -2.67 0.89
N PRO A 8 14.57 -3.71 0.25
CA PRO A 8 13.89 -4.46 -0.82
C PRO A 8 12.88 -5.48 -0.26
N LEU A 9 12.01 -5.04 0.66
CA LEU A 9 10.91 -5.80 1.24
C LEU A 9 9.61 -5.04 1.04
N ILE A 10 8.58 -5.71 0.53
CA ILE A 10 7.24 -5.14 0.33
C ILE A 10 6.32 -5.69 1.42
N ALA A 11 5.68 -4.81 2.17
CA ALA A 11 4.63 -5.20 3.12
C ALA A 11 3.29 -5.36 2.37
N ILE A 12 2.71 -6.56 2.42
CA ILE A 12 1.44 -6.88 1.78
C ILE A 12 0.36 -6.99 2.87
N LEU A 13 -0.56 -6.02 2.91
CA LEU A 13 -1.60 -5.95 3.93
C LEU A 13 -2.95 -6.48 3.40
N ARG A 14 -2.98 -7.76 3.04
CA ARG A 14 -4.19 -8.40 2.48
C ARG A 14 -5.32 -8.43 3.50
N GLY A 15 -6.50 -7.98 3.09
CA GLY A 15 -7.72 -8.07 3.88
C GLY A 15 -7.89 -6.95 4.91
N ILE A 16 -6.97 -5.97 4.92
CA ILE A 16 -7.00 -4.84 5.83
C ILE A 16 -8.23 -3.95 5.57
N THR A 17 -8.84 -3.42 6.63
CA THR A 17 -9.97 -2.49 6.53
C THR A 17 -9.53 -1.01 6.56
N PRO A 18 -10.36 -0.07 6.09
CA PRO A 18 -10.00 1.35 6.10
C PRO A 18 -9.70 1.93 7.48
N ASP A 19 -10.38 1.44 8.53
CA ASP A 19 -10.22 1.95 9.90
C ASP A 19 -8.89 1.54 10.57
N GLU A 20 -8.28 0.44 10.14
CA GLU A 20 -7.00 -0.03 10.66
C GLU A 20 -5.81 0.24 9.72
N ALA A 21 -6.09 0.62 8.46
CA ALA A 21 -5.11 0.84 7.40
C ALA A 21 -3.94 1.74 7.81
N LEU A 22 -4.22 2.95 8.30
CA LEU A 22 -3.19 3.93 8.66
C LEU A 22 -2.30 3.44 9.81
N VAL A 23 -2.89 2.78 10.80
CA VAL A 23 -2.16 2.28 11.98
C VAL A 23 -1.16 1.20 11.58
N HIS A 24 -1.59 0.24 10.76
CA HIS A 24 -0.73 -0.86 10.32
C HIS A 24 0.34 -0.41 9.31
N VAL A 25 0.00 0.51 8.39
CA VAL A 25 0.99 1.08 7.47
C VAL A 25 2.04 1.90 8.22
N GLY A 26 1.61 2.74 9.16
CA GLY A 26 2.53 3.46 10.04
C GLY A 26 3.49 2.52 10.77
N ALA A 27 2.98 1.42 11.33
CA ALA A 27 3.80 0.45 12.04
C ALA A 27 4.91 -0.19 11.18
N VAL A 28 4.61 -0.57 9.92
CA VAL A 28 5.64 -1.15 9.04
C VAL A 28 6.65 -0.10 8.58
N ILE A 29 6.22 1.14 8.34
CA ILE A 29 7.12 2.24 7.97
C ILE A 29 8.05 2.60 9.13
N ASP A 30 7.53 2.69 10.36
CA ASP A 30 8.31 2.94 11.56
C ASP A 30 9.34 1.82 11.82
N ALA A 31 9.03 0.59 11.41
CA ALA A 31 9.95 -0.55 11.45
C ALA A 31 10.99 -0.57 10.32
N GLY A 32 10.90 0.36 9.35
CA GLY A 32 11.87 0.55 8.28
C GLY A 32 11.45 0.05 6.90
N PHE A 33 10.21 -0.42 6.71
CA PHE A 33 9.69 -0.68 5.37
C PHE A 33 9.48 0.63 4.61
N ASP A 34 9.82 0.62 3.33
CA ASP A 34 9.60 1.75 2.42
C ASP A 34 8.92 1.33 1.11
N ALA A 35 8.27 0.17 1.11
CA ALA A 35 7.35 -0.30 0.07
C ALA A 35 6.16 -1.05 0.70
N VAL A 36 4.93 -0.66 0.36
CA VAL A 36 3.69 -1.21 0.93
C VAL A 36 2.62 -1.35 -0.15
N GLU A 37 1.89 -2.47 -0.14
CA GLU A 37 0.70 -2.64 -0.98
C GLU A 37 -0.53 -3.12 -0.21
N ILE A 38 -1.71 -2.67 -0.67
CA ILE A 38 -3.01 -3.24 -0.30
C ILE A 38 -3.56 -4.01 -1.50
N PRO A 39 -3.79 -5.33 -1.38
CA PRO A 39 -4.47 -6.11 -2.40
C PRO A 39 -5.90 -5.62 -2.69
N LEU A 40 -6.31 -5.57 -3.97
CA LEU A 40 -7.65 -5.15 -4.41
C LEU A 40 -8.77 -6.13 -4.01
N ASN A 41 -8.44 -7.27 -3.41
CA ASN A 41 -9.39 -8.17 -2.74
C ASN A 41 -9.53 -7.88 -1.23
N SER A 42 -8.96 -6.77 -0.74
CA SER A 42 -9.22 -6.23 0.59
C SER A 42 -10.53 -5.43 0.61
N PRO A 43 -11.27 -5.42 1.72
CA PRO A 43 -12.54 -4.70 1.80
C PRO A 43 -12.33 -3.18 1.68
N GLN A 44 -13.06 -2.54 0.76
CA GLN A 44 -13.06 -1.08 0.58
C GLN A 44 -11.65 -0.51 0.31
N TRP A 45 -10.85 -1.19 -0.52
CA TRP A 45 -9.50 -0.74 -0.88
C TRP A 45 -9.49 0.66 -1.50
N GLU A 46 -10.58 1.04 -2.18
CA GLU A 46 -10.80 2.36 -2.77
C GLU A 46 -10.88 3.49 -1.74
N GLN A 47 -11.06 3.17 -0.46
CA GLN A 47 -10.93 4.12 0.65
C GLN A 47 -9.54 4.05 1.29
N SER A 48 -9.02 2.84 1.51
CA SER A 48 -7.75 2.63 2.22
C SER A 48 -6.53 3.14 1.43
N ILE A 49 -6.45 2.83 0.14
CA ILE A 49 -5.30 3.17 -0.71
C ILE A 49 -5.09 4.69 -0.79
N PRO A 50 -6.06 5.52 -1.19
CA PRO A 50 -5.85 6.97 -1.26
C PRO A 50 -5.54 7.57 0.12
N ALA A 51 -6.16 7.08 1.19
CA ALA A 51 -5.84 7.54 2.55
C ALA A 51 -4.38 7.27 2.95
N ILE A 52 -3.83 6.12 2.55
CA ILE A 52 -2.42 5.78 2.79
C ILE A 52 -1.49 6.56 1.87
N VAL A 53 -1.87 6.80 0.61
CA VAL A 53 -1.12 7.67 -0.31
C VAL A 53 -0.98 9.07 0.30
N ASP A 54 -2.09 9.66 0.76
CA ASP A 54 -2.09 10.99 1.37
C ASP A 54 -1.23 11.05 2.65
N ALA A 55 -1.26 9.99 3.47
CA ALA A 55 -0.56 9.97 4.75
C ALA A 55 0.95 9.60 4.64
N TYR A 56 1.31 8.76 3.67
CA TYR A 56 2.61 8.09 3.64
C TYR A 56 3.31 8.08 2.26
N GLY A 57 2.70 8.62 1.20
CA GLY A 57 3.26 8.62 -0.16
C GLY A 57 4.62 9.31 -0.31
N ASP A 58 4.91 10.30 0.54
CA ASP A 58 6.22 10.98 0.59
C ASP A 58 7.31 10.17 1.33
N LYS A 59 6.92 9.10 2.03
CA LYS A 59 7.81 8.31 2.92
C LYS A 59 8.08 6.90 2.41
N ALA A 60 7.14 6.31 1.68
CA ALA A 60 7.21 4.94 1.19
C ALA A 60 6.56 4.82 -0.20
N LEU A 61 7.01 3.83 -0.97
CA LEU A 61 6.35 3.42 -2.21
C LEU A 61 5.03 2.74 -1.88
N ILE A 62 3.91 3.43 -2.08
CA ILE A 62 2.56 2.92 -1.84
C ILE A 62 1.98 2.38 -3.15
N GLY A 63 1.34 1.21 -3.10
CA GLY A 63 0.71 0.62 -4.27
C GLY A 63 -0.43 -0.33 -3.95
N ALA A 64 -0.86 -1.06 -5.00
CA ALA A 64 -1.93 -2.03 -4.94
C ALA A 64 -1.46 -3.41 -5.42
N GLY A 65 -1.94 -4.46 -4.73
CA GLY A 65 -1.70 -5.85 -5.10
C GLY A 65 -2.93 -6.49 -5.74
N THR A 66 -2.78 -7.66 -6.35
CA THR A 66 -3.93 -8.40 -6.95
C THR A 66 -4.73 -7.55 -7.95
N VAL A 67 -4.04 -6.69 -8.71
CA VAL A 67 -4.61 -5.96 -9.84
C VAL A 67 -4.73 -6.91 -11.02
N LEU A 68 -5.96 -7.18 -11.48
CA LEU A 68 -6.27 -8.21 -12.49
C LEU A 68 -6.84 -7.64 -13.79
N LYS A 69 -7.23 -6.37 -13.80
CA LYS A 69 -7.87 -5.73 -14.97
C LYS A 69 -7.25 -4.35 -15.26
N PRO A 70 -7.15 -3.93 -16.54
CA PRO A 70 -6.62 -2.61 -16.90
C PRO A 70 -7.36 -1.44 -16.24
N GLU A 71 -8.69 -1.50 -16.17
CA GLU A 71 -9.51 -0.45 -15.57
C GLU A 71 -9.25 -0.25 -14.06
N GLN A 72 -8.64 -1.24 -13.39
CA GLN A 72 -8.20 -1.09 -12.00
C GLN A 72 -6.90 -0.28 -11.90
N VAL A 73 -6.05 -0.30 -12.93
CA VAL A 73 -4.87 0.58 -13.02
C VAL A 73 -5.32 2.02 -13.24
N ASP A 74 -6.35 2.24 -14.07
CA ASP A 74 -6.89 3.59 -14.33
C ASP A 74 -7.55 4.23 -13.10
N ALA A 75 -8.00 3.42 -12.13
CA ALA A 75 -8.69 3.88 -10.93
C ALA A 75 -7.76 4.17 -9.74
N LEU A 76 -6.48 3.77 -9.82
CA LEU A 76 -5.44 4.01 -8.80
C LEU A 76 -4.73 5.34 -9.04
#